data_AF-A0A7V9BH86-F1
#
_entry.id   AF-A0A7V9BH86-F1
#
_cell.length_a   1.000
_cell.length_b   1.000
_cell.length_c   1.000
_cell.angle_alpha   90.00
_cell.angle_beta   90.00
_cell.angle_gamma   90.00
#
_symmetry.space_group_name_H-M   'P 1'
#
loop_
_entity.id
_entity.type
_entity.pdbx_description
1 polymer ?
#
loop_
_entity_poly.entity_id
_entity_poly.type
_entity_poly.pdbx_seq_one_letter_code
_entity_poly.pdbx_strand_id
1 'polypeptide(L)'
;ASMTLLAFALLNRPAWAGVALVAAAGVGFYPIFMTPAWVGFYWRDRRALASFLAACTVASVLLLTFVYQTSRPHGDQSRLQTFVSDTLGHHTDPDGYGRSPFGFWGQQTGWRAWLQEPLAGSSPMASPLWLAFFALLLLAGLVTPGRDPAALALVLGAVALGATLVKPHATGTYLTWYYGLLLLGFGLPRFTWGHKKL
;
A
#
# COMPACT_ATOMS: atom_id res chain seq x y z
N ALA A 1 5.03 -8.88 -4.27
CA ALA A 1 4.11 -9.42 -5.29
C ALA A 1 3.27 -10.59 -4.77
N SER A 2 3.90 -11.74 -4.47
CA SER A 2 3.20 -13.02 -4.24
C SER A 2 2.20 -13.00 -3.08
N MET A 3 2.52 -12.32 -1.96
CA MET A 3 1.60 -12.22 -0.83
C MET A 3 0.39 -11.30 -1.11
N THR A 4 0.57 -10.26 -1.93
CA THR A 4 -0.55 -9.41 -2.38
C THR A 4 -1.47 -10.17 -3.34
N LEU A 5 -0.90 -10.99 -4.23
CA LEU A 5 -1.67 -11.87 -5.10
C LEU A 5 -2.38 -12.98 -4.31
N LEU A 6 -1.75 -13.50 -3.25
CA LEU A 6 -2.39 -14.43 -2.33
C LEU A 6 -3.58 -13.78 -1.62
N ALA A 7 -3.42 -12.54 -1.11
CA ALA A 7 -4.54 -11.79 -0.53
C ALA A 7 -5.69 -11.67 -1.51
N PHE A 8 -5.39 -11.33 -2.78
CA PHE A 8 -6.36 -11.27 -3.86
C PHE A 8 -7.04 -12.62 -4.16
N ALA A 9 -6.29 -13.72 -4.19
CA ALA A 9 -6.86 -15.07 -4.37
C ALA A 9 -7.82 -15.46 -3.22
N LEU A 10 -7.65 -14.85 -2.04
CA LEU A 10 -8.45 -15.08 -0.85
C LEU A 10 -9.64 -14.12 -0.72
N LEU A 11 -10.05 -13.42 -1.79
CA LEU A 11 -11.17 -12.46 -1.77
C LEU A 11 -12.47 -13.00 -1.12
N ASN A 12 -12.75 -14.29 -1.27
CA ASN A 12 -13.94 -14.94 -0.69
C ASN A 12 -13.78 -15.34 0.78
N ARG A 13 -12.60 -15.11 1.36
CA ARG A 13 -12.25 -15.39 2.75
C ARG A 13 -11.70 -14.11 3.39
N PRO A 14 -12.57 -13.15 3.74
CA PRO A 14 -12.15 -11.78 4.08
C PRO A 14 -11.11 -11.70 5.21
N ALA A 15 -11.24 -12.51 6.26
CA ALA A 15 -10.22 -12.58 7.31
C ALA A 15 -8.83 -12.97 6.77
N TRP A 16 -8.77 -14.02 5.95
CA TRP A 16 -7.51 -14.51 5.39
C TRP A 16 -6.92 -13.54 4.36
N ALA A 17 -7.76 -12.87 3.58
CA ALA A 17 -7.32 -11.78 2.71
C ALA A 17 -6.68 -10.64 3.53
N GLY A 18 -7.28 -10.27 4.67
CA GLY A 18 -6.74 -9.26 5.58
C GLY A 18 -5.38 -9.64 6.17
N VAL A 19 -5.25 -10.88 6.68
CA VAL A 19 -3.98 -11.41 7.17
C VAL A 19 -2.91 -11.40 6.07
N ALA A 20 -3.25 -11.90 4.88
CA ALA A 20 -2.32 -11.94 3.76
C ALA A 20 -1.89 -10.54 3.29
N LEU A 21 -2.79 -9.56 3.34
CA LEU A 21 -2.47 -8.18 2.98
C LEU A 21 -1.49 -7.54 3.98
N VAL A 22 -1.70 -7.74 5.28
CA VAL A 22 -0.79 -7.26 6.32
C VAL A 22 0.56 -7.98 6.25
N ALA A 23 0.55 -9.31 6.03
CA ALA A 23 1.79 -10.06 5.81
C ALA A 23 2.55 -9.54 4.58
N ALA A 24 1.84 -9.19 3.50
CA ALA A 24 2.44 -8.57 2.33
C ALA A 24 3.07 -7.20 2.66
N ALA A 25 2.45 -6.41 3.54
CA ALA A 25 3.02 -5.16 4.04
C ALA A 25 4.27 -5.39 4.92
N GLY A 26 4.27 -6.43 5.74
CA GLY A 26 5.45 -6.81 6.54
C GLY A 26 6.65 -7.23 5.70
N VAL A 27 6.43 -7.85 4.54
CA VAL A 27 7.50 -8.27 3.61
C VAL A 27 7.86 -7.18 2.59
N GLY A 28 6.93 -6.29 2.26
CA GLY A 28 7.09 -5.38 1.14
C GLY A 28 6.32 -4.08 1.27
N PHE A 29 6.28 -3.46 2.45
CA PHE A 29 5.79 -2.12 2.84
C PHE A 29 4.49 -1.59 2.18
N TYR A 30 4.46 -1.46 0.86
CA TYR A 30 3.41 -0.82 0.05
C TYR A 30 2.03 -1.48 0.03
N PRO A 31 1.86 -2.81 0.18
CA PRO A 31 0.54 -3.43 0.14
C PRO A 31 -0.46 -2.86 1.14
N ILE A 32 -0.02 -2.26 2.25
CA ILE A 32 -0.97 -1.65 3.21
C ILE A 32 -1.74 -0.46 2.60
N PHE A 33 -1.16 0.26 1.63
CA PHE A 33 -1.84 1.35 0.92
C PHE A 33 -3.02 0.86 0.08
N MET A 34 -3.13 -0.44 -0.18
CA MET A 34 -4.28 -1.01 -0.87
C MET A 34 -5.52 -1.11 0.01
N THR A 35 -5.38 -1.00 1.33
CA THR A 35 -6.48 -1.19 2.31
C THR A 35 -7.74 -0.38 1.98
N PRO A 36 -7.67 0.91 1.58
CA PRO A 36 -8.88 1.66 1.21
C PRO A 36 -9.66 1.02 0.05
N ALA A 37 -8.99 0.51 -0.98
CA ALA A 37 -9.62 -0.19 -2.10
C ALA A 37 -10.35 -1.46 -1.64
N TRP A 38 -9.74 -2.24 -0.74
CA TRP A 38 -10.34 -3.44 -0.14
C TRP A 38 -11.53 -3.11 0.76
N VAL A 39 -11.44 -2.03 1.56
CA VAL A 39 -12.54 -1.53 2.38
C VAL A 39 -13.73 -1.15 1.50
N GLY A 40 -13.48 -0.43 0.41
CA GLY A 40 -14.51 -0.09 -0.57
C GLY A 40 -15.13 -1.34 -1.20
N PHE A 41 -14.31 -2.32 -1.60
CA PHE A 41 -14.78 -3.57 -2.21
C PHE A 41 -15.73 -4.34 -1.28
N TYR A 42 -15.37 -4.50 -0.01
CA TYR A 42 -16.22 -5.17 0.98
C TYR A 42 -17.35 -4.28 1.54
N TRP A 43 -17.44 -3.01 1.17
CA TRP A 43 -18.36 -2.04 1.80
C TRP A 43 -19.84 -2.48 1.80
N ARG A 44 -20.27 -3.19 0.76
CA ARG A 44 -21.64 -3.68 0.61
C ARG A 44 -21.95 -4.91 1.47
N ASP A 45 -20.95 -5.68 1.86
CA ASP A 45 -21.07 -6.82 2.78
C ASP A 45 -20.40 -6.47 4.12
N ARG A 46 -21.21 -5.97 5.06
CA ARG A 46 -20.72 -5.49 6.37
C ARG A 46 -20.05 -6.60 7.19
N ARG A 47 -20.47 -7.86 7.02
CA ARG A 47 -19.86 -9.00 7.72
C ARG A 47 -18.48 -9.29 7.15
N ALA A 48 -18.35 -9.32 5.82
CA ALA A 48 -17.06 -9.46 5.16
C ALA A 48 -16.11 -8.32 5.50
N LEU A 49 -16.60 -7.07 5.48
CA LEU A 49 -15.82 -5.89 5.86
C LEU A 49 -15.32 -5.98 7.30
N ALA A 50 -16.20 -6.28 8.26
CA ALA A 50 -15.82 -6.40 9.67
C ALA A 50 -14.79 -7.52 9.87
N SER A 51 -14.99 -8.68 9.21
CA SER A 51 -14.05 -9.81 9.26
C SER A 51 -12.67 -9.44 8.70
N PHE A 52 -12.63 -8.75 7.55
CA PHE A 52 -11.40 -8.25 6.95
C PHE A 52 -10.68 -7.25 7.86
N LEU A 53 -11.40 -6.23 8.36
CA LEU A 53 -10.83 -5.19 9.21
C LEU A 53 -10.32 -5.75 10.55
N ALA A 54 -11.08 -6.63 11.19
CA ALA A 54 -10.65 -7.27 12.44
C ALA A 54 -9.37 -8.07 12.22
N ALA A 55 -9.28 -8.84 11.14
CA ALA A 55 -8.10 -9.62 10.81
C ALA A 55 -6.89 -8.72 10.48
N CYS A 56 -7.08 -7.64 9.72
CA CYS A 56 -6.05 -6.64 9.47
C CYS A 56 -5.53 -6.02 10.76
N THR A 57 -6.42 -5.64 11.68
CA THR A 57 -6.05 -5.05 12.96
C THR A 57 -5.24 -6.02 13.81
N VAL A 58 -5.73 -7.25 13.99
CA VAL A 58 -5.02 -8.27 14.77
C VAL A 58 -3.65 -8.58 14.16
N ALA A 59 -3.58 -8.80 12.84
CA ALA A 59 -2.31 -9.07 12.17
C ALA A 59 -1.34 -7.88 12.26
N SER A 60 -1.84 -6.64 12.17
CA SER A 60 -1.00 -5.44 12.29
C SER A 60 -0.44 -5.28 13.69
N VAL A 61 -1.26 -5.50 14.73
CA VAL A 61 -0.80 -5.49 16.13
C VAL A 61 0.28 -6.54 16.35
N LEU A 62 0.09 -7.77 15.85
CA LEU A 62 1.08 -8.84 15.96
C LEU A 62 2.39 -8.50 15.25
N LEU A 63 2.30 -7.99 14.02
CA LEU A 63 3.48 -7.57 13.24
C LEU A 63 4.22 -6.42 13.93
N LEU A 64 3.52 -5.37 14.34
CA LEU A 64 4.12 -4.22 15.02
C LEU A 64 4.74 -4.62 16.36
N THR A 65 4.09 -5.52 17.11
CA THR A 65 4.64 -6.07 18.35
C THR A 65 5.91 -6.85 18.09
N PHE A 66 5.92 -7.71 17.06
CA PHE A 66 7.12 -8.43 16.65
C PHE A 66 8.25 -7.48 16.27
N VAL A 67 7.99 -6.49 15.40
CA VAL A 67 9.00 -5.49 15.00
C VAL A 67 9.54 -4.77 16.22
N TYR A 68 8.68 -4.24 17.10
CA TYR A 68 9.09 -3.59 18.34
C TYR A 68 9.95 -4.49 19.24
N GLN A 69 9.58 -5.77 19.40
CA GLN A 69 10.34 -6.76 20.17
C GLN A 69 11.69 -7.13 19.54
N THR A 70 11.87 -6.90 18.23
CA THR A 70 13.15 -7.10 17.54
C THR A 70 13.99 -5.81 17.44
N SER A 71 13.36 -4.63 17.57
CA SER A 71 14.05 -3.34 17.61
C SER A 71 14.97 -3.24 18.82
N ARG A 72 16.11 -2.58 18.65
CA ARG A 72 17.12 -2.30 19.69
C ARG A 72 17.41 -0.80 19.73
N PRO A 73 17.81 -0.23 20.88
CA PRO A 73 18.33 1.13 20.95
C PRO A 73 19.50 1.33 19.97
N HIS A 74 19.59 2.51 19.35
CA HIS A 74 20.69 2.86 18.44
C HIS A 74 21.18 4.29 18.72
N GLY A 75 22.48 4.43 18.98
CA GLY A 75 23.07 5.70 19.44
C GLY A 75 22.37 6.19 20.71
N ASP A 76 21.93 7.44 20.69
CA ASP A 76 21.22 8.08 21.81
C ASP A 76 19.69 7.80 21.80
N GLN A 77 19.18 7.04 20.83
CA GLN A 77 17.75 6.75 20.73
C GLN A 77 17.35 5.58 21.63
N SER A 78 16.29 5.79 22.41
CA SER A 78 15.58 4.71 23.09
C SER A 78 15.00 3.70 22.09
N ARG A 79 14.67 2.49 22.55
CA ARG A 79 14.02 1.45 21.74
C ARG A 79 12.75 1.96 21.03
N LEU A 80 11.90 2.70 21.74
CA LEU A 80 10.66 3.23 21.18
C LEU A 80 10.95 4.28 20.10
N GLN A 81 11.92 5.18 20.34
CA GLN A 81 12.33 6.16 19.33
C GLN A 81 12.92 5.48 18.10
N THR A 82 13.76 4.46 18.28
CA THR A 82 14.32 3.69 17.15
C THR A 82 13.19 3.01 16.38
N PHE A 83 12.26 2.34 17.06
CA PHE A 83 11.10 1.71 16.43
C PHE A 83 10.25 2.70 15.63
N VAL A 84 9.92 3.86 16.20
CA VAL A 84 9.12 4.90 15.53
C VAL A 84 9.89 5.49 14.34
N SER A 85 11.17 5.80 14.51
CA SER A 85 12.05 6.33 13.46
C SER A 85 12.20 5.34 12.30
N ASP A 86 12.47 4.07 12.58
CA ASP A 86 12.67 3.04 11.55
C ASP A 86 11.36 2.63 10.88
N THR A 87 10.22 2.71 11.58
CA THR A 87 8.92 2.35 11.00
C THR A 87 8.34 3.50 10.19
N LEU A 88 8.29 4.72 10.75
CA LEU A 88 7.67 5.87 10.10
C LEU A 88 8.67 6.68 9.28
N GLY A 89 9.86 6.94 9.84
CA GLY A 89 10.91 7.72 9.17
C GLY A 89 11.43 7.05 7.91
N HIS A 90 11.41 5.72 7.83
CA HIS A 90 11.80 4.97 6.62
C HIS A 90 10.85 5.18 5.42
N HIS A 91 9.66 5.76 5.63
CA HIS A 91 8.79 6.20 4.53
C HIS A 91 9.23 7.52 3.91
N THR A 92 10.01 8.31 4.65
CA THR A 92 10.39 9.68 4.31
C THR A 92 11.90 9.90 4.33
N ASP A 93 12.69 8.83 4.42
CA ASP A 93 14.14 8.89 4.54
C ASP A 93 14.73 9.67 3.35
N PRO A 94 15.23 10.89 3.60
CA PRO A 94 15.72 11.77 2.54
C PRO A 94 17.00 11.23 1.91
N ASP A 95 17.76 10.38 2.61
CA ASP A 95 19.07 9.90 2.16
C ASP A 95 18.99 8.60 1.35
N GLY A 96 17.99 7.75 1.60
CA GLY A 96 17.86 6.43 0.97
C GLY A 96 16.98 6.35 -0.29
N TYR A 97 15.98 7.22 -0.44
CA TYR A 97 14.93 7.08 -1.47
C TYR A 97 14.90 8.26 -2.45
N GLY A 98 14.71 7.96 -3.74
CA GLY A 98 14.50 8.98 -4.78
C GLY A 98 15.72 9.78 -5.21
N ARG A 99 16.90 9.55 -4.62
CA ARG A 99 18.14 10.30 -4.92
C ARG A 99 19.00 9.74 -6.06
N SER A 100 18.56 8.67 -6.74
CA SER A 100 19.31 8.16 -7.89
C SER A 100 19.32 9.20 -9.02
N PRO A 101 20.49 9.71 -9.46
CA PRO A 101 20.57 10.77 -10.49
C PRO A 101 20.00 10.32 -11.85
N PHE A 102 19.86 9.01 -12.06
CA PHE A 102 19.28 8.40 -13.25
C PHE A 102 17.77 8.14 -13.13
N GLY A 103 17.18 8.33 -11.95
CA GLY A 103 15.74 8.16 -11.72
C GLY A 103 14.95 9.41 -12.05
N PHE A 104 13.71 9.24 -12.52
CA PHE A 104 12.76 10.34 -12.80
C PHE A 104 12.69 11.37 -11.65
N TRP A 105 12.77 10.88 -10.41
CA TRP A 105 12.70 11.68 -9.19
C TRP A 105 14.04 12.13 -8.62
N GLY A 106 15.17 11.57 -9.06
CA GLY A 106 16.49 12.06 -8.64
C GLY A 106 16.99 13.21 -9.50
N GLN A 107 16.32 13.50 -10.61
CA GLN A 107 16.38 14.79 -11.28
C GLN A 107 15.50 15.80 -10.52
N GLN A 108 15.96 16.22 -9.33
CA GLN A 108 15.27 17.11 -8.40
C GLN A 108 15.36 18.58 -8.81
N THR A 109 14.92 18.92 -10.02
CA THR A 109 14.91 20.32 -10.51
C THR A 109 13.55 20.71 -11.08
N GLY A 110 13.27 22.02 -11.09
CA GLY A 110 12.04 22.59 -11.61
C GLY A 110 10.78 22.07 -10.92
N TRP A 111 9.75 21.78 -11.71
CA TRP A 111 8.44 21.33 -11.21
C TRP A 111 8.49 20.00 -10.43
N ARG A 112 9.49 19.14 -10.68
CA ARG A 112 9.64 17.87 -9.96
C ARG A 112 10.11 18.09 -8.53
N ALA A 113 10.98 19.07 -8.30
CA ALA A 113 11.40 19.48 -6.96
C ALA A 113 10.21 20.06 -6.20
N TRP A 114 9.44 20.93 -6.84
CA TRP A 114 8.22 21.50 -6.25
C TRP A 114 7.21 20.43 -5.82
N LEU A 115 7.01 19.37 -6.62
CA LEU A 115 6.11 18.26 -6.25
C LEU A 115 6.54 17.51 -4.99
N GLN A 116 7.82 17.56 -4.64
CA GLN A 116 8.39 16.90 -3.46
C GLN A 116 8.55 17.86 -2.28
N GLU A 117 8.43 19.16 -2.51
CA GLU A 117 8.55 20.18 -1.47
C GLU A 117 7.31 20.17 -0.55
N PRO A 118 7.48 20.07 0.78
CA PRO A 118 6.37 20.16 1.72
C PRO A 118 5.61 21.49 1.58
N LEU A 119 4.28 21.42 1.41
CA LEU A 119 3.46 22.64 1.38
C LEU A 119 3.29 23.29 2.76
N ALA A 120 3.45 22.51 3.83
CA ALA A 120 3.33 22.97 5.20
C ALA A 120 4.21 22.13 6.14
N GLY A 121 4.91 22.80 7.05
CA GLY A 121 5.81 22.17 8.01
C GLY A 121 7.02 21.51 7.33
N SER A 122 7.68 20.60 8.05
CA SER A 122 8.88 19.89 7.59
C SER A 122 8.60 18.48 7.08
N SER A 123 7.34 18.02 7.09
CA SER A 123 6.99 16.64 6.75
C SER A 123 6.92 16.43 5.24
N PRO A 124 7.70 15.49 4.65
CA PRO A 124 7.59 15.17 3.23
C PRO A 124 6.20 14.67 2.79
N MET A 125 5.41 14.14 3.74
CA MET A 125 4.03 13.70 3.48
C MET A 125 3.06 14.86 3.18
N ALA A 126 3.45 16.10 3.45
CA ALA A 126 2.67 17.30 3.12
C ALA A 126 3.00 17.86 1.73
N SER A 127 3.83 17.17 0.94
CA SER A 127 4.15 17.56 -0.44
C SER A 127 2.98 17.30 -1.40
N PRO A 128 2.87 18.04 -2.52
CA PRO A 128 1.83 17.82 -3.51
C PRO A 128 1.73 16.37 -4.00
N LEU A 129 2.88 15.70 -4.16
CA LEU A 129 2.95 14.32 -4.62
C LEU A 129 2.31 13.33 -3.63
N TRP A 130 2.61 13.46 -2.34
CA TRP A 130 2.00 12.63 -1.30
C TRP A 130 0.50 12.91 -1.14
N LEU A 131 0.09 14.19 -1.22
CA LEU A 131 -1.32 14.56 -1.19
C LEU A 131 -2.10 13.98 -2.37
N ALA A 132 -1.55 14.04 -3.58
CA ALA A 132 -2.14 13.39 -4.75
C ALA A 132 -2.26 11.87 -4.57
N PHE A 133 -1.26 11.24 -3.95
CA PHE A 133 -1.33 9.82 -3.64
C PHE A 133 -2.41 9.50 -2.59
N PHE A 134 -2.54 10.29 -1.51
CA PHE A 134 -3.64 10.11 -0.56
C PHE A 134 -5.01 10.32 -1.21
N ALA A 135 -5.14 11.27 -2.13
CA ALA A 135 -6.34 11.43 -2.94
C ALA A 135 -6.61 10.18 -3.80
N LEU A 136 -5.59 9.59 -4.43
CA LEU A 136 -5.72 8.32 -5.14
C LEU A 136 -6.20 7.19 -4.21
N LEU A 137 -5.67 7.08 -2.99
CA LEU A 137 -6.09 6.07 -2.03
C LEU A 137 -7.57 6.23 -1.63
N LEU A 138 -7.99 7.47 -1.38
CA LEU A 138 -9.39 7.77 -1.08
C LEU A 138 -10.29 7.41 -2.27
N LEU A 139 -9.94 7.84 -3.47
CA LEU A 139 -10.67 7.51 -4.69
C LEU A 139 -10.74 6.00 -4.89
N ALA A 140 -9.65 5.27 -4.66
CA ALA A 140 -9.62 3.82 -4.76
C ALA A 140 -10.67 3.16 -3.85
N GLY A 141 -10.87 3.63 -2.62
CA GLY A 141 -11.93 3.14 -1.74
C GLY A 141 -13.34 3.57 -2.14
N LEU A 142 -13.51 4.72 -2.79
CA LEU A 142 -14.81 5.20 -3.24
C LEU A 142 -15.31 4.51 -4.51
N VAL A 143 -14.40 4.05 -5.39
CA VAL A 143 -14.77 3.46 -6.69
C VAL A 143 -14.95 1.95 -6.69
N THR A 144 -14.42 1.24 -5.69
CA THR A 144 -14.49 -0.23 -5.58
C THR A 144 -15.79 -0.84 -5.02
N PRO A 145 -16.71 -0.13 -4.33
CA PRO A 145 -17.96 -0.72 -3.86
C PRO A 145 -18.80 -1.36 -4.97
N GLY A 146 -19.04 -2.67 -4.84
CA GLY A 146 -19.85 -3.44 -5.78
C GLY A 146 -19.20 -3.69 -7.15
N ARG A 147 -17.89 -3.50 -7.25
CA ARG A 147 -17.12 -3.87 -8.44
C ARG A 147 -16.78 -5.36 -8.43
N ASP A 148 -16.52 -5.90 -9.62
CA ASP A 148 -16.01 -7.26 -9.75
C ASP A 148 -14.51 -7.35 -9.35
N PRO A 149 -13.98 -8.57 -9.15
CA PRO A 149 -12.57 -8.75 -8.81
C PRO A 149 -11.59 -8.17 -9.83
N ALA A 150 -11.88 -8.21 -11.14
CA ALA A 150 -10.97 -7.69 -12.17
C ALA A 150 -10.81 -6.16 -12.03
N ALA A 151 -11.91 -5.45 -11.82
CA ALA A 151 -11.89 -4.02 -11.52
C ALA A 151 -11.14 -3.70 -10.21
N LEU A 152 -11.31 -4.53 -9.16
CA LEU A 152 -10.49 -4.39 -7.95
C LEU A 152 -9.00 -4.56 -8.27
N ALA A 153 -8.62 -5.57 -9.05
CA ALA A 153 -7.22 -5.81 -9.42
C ALA A 153 -6.60 -4.60 -10.16
N LEU A 154 -7.34 -3.96 -11.06
CA LEU A 154 -6.90 -2.74 -11.74
C LEU A 154 -6.71 -1.57 -10.78
N VAL A 155 -7.65 -1.37 -9.84
CA VAL A 155 -7.53 -0.31 -8.82
C VAL A 155 -6.33 -0.57 -7.91
N LEU A 156 -6.11 -1.82 -7.48
CA LEU A 156 -4.95 -2.22 -6.69
C LEU A 156 -3.64 -1.99 -7.46
N GLY A 157 -3.64 -2.29 -8.76
CA GLY A 157 -2.52 -1.99 -9.66
C GLY A 157 -2.24 -0.48 -9.72
N ALA A 158 -3.26 0.35 -9.88
CA ALA A 158 -3.12 1.81 -9.89
C ALA A 158 -2.56 2.35 -8.56
N VAL A 159 -3.05 1.85 -7.42
CA VAL A 159 -2.51 2.19 -6.09
C VAL A 159 -1.04 1.81 -5.98
N ALA A 160 -0.67 0.62 -6.47
CA ALA A 160 0.72 0.18 -6.42
C ALA A 160 1.64 1.05 -7.30
N LEU A 161 1.19 1.41 -8.50
CA LEU A 161 1.90 2.36 -9.37
C LEU A 161 2.07 3.72 -8.67
N GLY A 162 1.00 4.25 -8.06
CA GLY A 162 1.06 5.46 -7.25
C GLY A 162 2.07 5.37 -6.10
N ALA A 163 2.09 4.24 -5.39
CA ALA A 163 3.04 4.00 -4.29
C ALA A 163 4.50 4.04 -4.79
N THR A 164 4.78 3.48 -5.97
CA THR A 164 6.12 3.54 -6.57
C THR A 164 6.53 4.93 -7.04
N LEU A 165 5.56 5.81 -7.36
CA LEU A 165 5.83 7.20 -7.71
C LEU A 165 6.19 8.03 -6.48
N VAL A 166 5.53 7.81 -5.34
CA VAL A 166 5.79 8.57 -4.10
C VAL A 166 6.99 8.04 -3.30
N LYS A 167 7.31 6.74 -3.42
CA LYS A 167 8.50 6.14 -2.82
C LYS A 167 9.41 5.54 -3.90
N PRO A 168 10.07 6.40 -4.69
CA PRO A 168 10.86 5.94 -5.81
C PRO A 168 12.16 5.29 -5.35
N HIS A 169 12.29 3.99 -5.57
CA HIS A 169 13.60 3.37 -5.60
C HIS A 169 14.23 3.52 -6.97
N ALA A 170 15.57 3.59 -7.00
CA ALA A 170 16.34 3.49 -8.23
C ALA A 170 15.86 2.28 -9.03
N THR A 171 15.66 2.42 -10.34
CA THR A 171 15.33 1.39 -11.36
C THR A 171 13.86 0.98 -11.56
N GLY A 172 12.88 1.44 -10.77
CA GLY A 172 11.47 1.07 -11.01
C GLY A 172 11.16 -0.43 -10.86
N THR A 173 12.09 -1.22 -10.31
CA THR A 173 11.98 -2.67 -10.12
C THR A 173 10.70 -3.07 -9.38
N TYR A 174 10.21 -2.22 -8.47
CA TYR A 174 8.97 -2.44 -7.74
C TYR A 174 7.71 -2.45 -8.64
N LEU A 175 7.71 -1.82 -9.82
CA LEU A 175 6.57 -1.89 -10.75
C LEU A 175 6.28 -3.34 -11.18
N THR A 176 7.33 -4.12 -11.45
CA THR A 176 7.19 -5.53 -11.85
C THR A 176 6.51 -6.37 -10.80
N TRP A 177 6.59 -5.98 -9.52
CA TRP A 177 5.97 -6.70 -8.41
C TRP A 177 4.44 -6.61 -8.42
N TYR A 178 3.87 -5.74 -9.25
CA TYR A 178 2.43 -5.52 -9.35
C TYR A 178 1.85 -5.88 -10.71
N TYR A 179 2.68 -6.37 -11.65
CA TYR A 179 2.22 -6.83 -12.97
C TYR A 179 1.16 -7.92 -12.86
N GLY A 180 1.24 -8.81 -11.87
CA GLY A 180 0.20 -9.81 -11.63
C GLY A 180 -1.19 -9.20 -11.43
N LEU A 181 -1.30 -8.05 -10.76
CA LEU A 181 -2.59 -7.36 -10.56
C LEU A 181 -3.12 -6.77 -11.88
N LEU A 182 -2.24 -6.21 -12.71
CA LEU A 182 -2.60 -5.70 -14.02
C LEU A 182 -3.02 -6.85 -14.96
N LEU A 183 -2.29 -7.96 -14.96
CA LEU A 183 -2.61 -9.16 -15.73
C LEU A 183 -3.94 -9.76 -15.29
N LEU A 184 -4.23 -9.80 -13.99
CA LEU A 184 -5.55 -10.21 -13.49
C LEU A 184 -6.63 -9.24 -13.95
N GLY A 185 -6.39 -7.93 -13.85
CA GLY A 185 -7.37 -6.91 -14.24
C GLY A 185 -7.72 -6.88 -15.73
N PHE A 186 -6.74 -7.07 -16.61
CA PHE A 186 -6.93 -7.10 -18.06
C PHE A 186 -7.24 -8.50 -18.61
N GLY A 187 -6.71 -9.54 -17.97
CA GLY A 187 -6.71 -10.91 -18.46
C GLY A 187 -7.73 -11.84 -17.80
N LEU A 188 -8.30 -11.49 -16.64
CA LEU A 188 -9.48 -12.20 -16.14
C LEU A 188 -10.62 -11.91 -17.12
N PRO A 189 -11.20 -12.93 -17.78
CA PRO A 189 -12.47 -12.73 -18.48
C PRO A 189 -13.45 -12.17 -17.46
N ARG A 190 -14.32 -11.24 -17.89
CA ARG A 190 -15.45 -10.77 -17.08
C ARG A 190 -16.46 -11.90 -16.91
N PHE A 191 -16.02 -13.00 -16.31
CA PHE A 191 -16.91 -14.01 -15.77
C PHE A 191 -17.71 -13.29 -14.72
N THR A 192 -18.99 -13.10 -15.02
CA THR A 192 -20.01 -12.79 -14.04
C THR A 192 -19.80 -13.77 -12.90
N TRP A 193 -19.18 -13.31 -11.81
CA TRP A 193 -19.07 -14.05 -10.57
C TRP A 193 -20.50 -14.24 -10.13
N GLY A 194 -21.05 -15.42 -10.47
CA GLY A 194 -22.45 -15.70 -10.26
C GLY A 194 -22.72 -15.53 -8.79
N HIS A 195 -23.46 -14.48 -8.44
CA HIS A 195 -24.18 -14.41 -7.19
C HIS A 195 -25.19 -15.56 -7.20
N LYS A 196 -24.72 -16.79 -6.91
CA LYS A 196 -25.57 -17.77 -6.25
C LYS A 196 -25.87 -17.14 -4.90
N LYS A 197 -27.04 -16.53 -4.81
CA LYS A 197 -27.69 -16.20 -3.54
C LYS A 197 -27.57 -17.43 -2.65
N LEU A 198 -26.79 -17.32 -1.58
CA LEU A 198 -26.97 -18.14 -0.38
C LEU A 198 -28.07 -17.49 0.45
#